data_AF-A0A7X7I5E2-F1
#
_entry.id   AF-A0A7X7I5E2-F1
#
_cell.length_a   1.000
_cell.length_b   1.000
_cell.length_c   1.000
_cell.angle_alpha   90.00
_cell.angle_beta   90.00
_cell.angle_gamma   90.00
#
_symmetry.space_group_name_H-M   'P 1'
#
loop_
_entity.id
_entity.type
_entity.pdbx_description
1 polymer ?
#
loop_
_entity_poly.entity_id
_entity_poly.type
_entity_poly.pdbx_seq_one_letter_code
_entity_poly.pdbx_strand_id
1 'polypeptide(L)'
;MKTPVETRKNRVWDVEEALWKQGVSIHLPVDGAARCWVCRAPQGSVVAVFPDAKQAGTFLADWKALFPEEPVGYLQEIPLTPQGISNKALAVQRGETLSRWREEGGVLVATGGGLLGPVARGGGEILLEVEKEYERNALLDWLVHSGYVRSDLVWAPGQFVLRGYILDVYDPAYAYPLRLEFYDDTLESIRSFSPRTQKSVAMLDALHIHSLSITREASVLDFFTEARPGASTESAGEPFFLLFEPVKIESSAETYELLWKEVAS
;
A
#
# COMPACT_ATOMS: atom_id res chain seq x y z
N MET A 1 -17.28 -47.07 -4.96
CA MET A 1 -16.13 -46.19 -5.30
C MET A 1 -16.65 -45.08 -6.20
N LYS A 2 -16.73 -43.85 -5.69
CA LYS A 2 -16.97 -42.68 -6.54
C LYS A 2 -15.62 -42.30 -7.16
N THR A 3 -15.55 -42.24 -8.47
CA THR A 3 -14.43 -41.67 -9.23
C THR A 3 -14.14 -40.26 -8.69
N PRO A 4 -12.89 -39.84 -8.51
CA PRO A 4 -12.59 -38.47 -8.14
C PRO A 4 -13.20 -37.55 -9.20
N VAL A 5 -14.00 -36.57 -8.77
CA VAL A 5 -14.46 -35.50 -9.65
C VAL A 5 -13.19 -34.78 -10.09
N GLU A 6 -12.82 -34.88 -11.37
CA GLU A 6 -11.82 -33.99 -11.96
C GLU A 6 -12.20 -32.56 -11.58
N THR A 7 -11.31 -31.90 -10.85
CA THR A 7 -11.43 -30.48 -10.51
C THR A 7 -11.54 -29.72 -11.83
N ARG A 8 -12.76 -29.30 -12.18
CA ARG A 8 -12.98 -28.45 -13.35
C ARG A 8 -12.10 -27.22 -13.22
N LYS A 9 -11.18 -27.07 -14.17
CA LYS A 9 -10.32 -25.91 -14.40
C LYS A 9 -11.19 -24.71 -14.81
N ASN A 10 -11.81 -24.07 -13.82
CA ASN A 10 -12.77 -22.98 -14.03
C ASN A 10 -12.22 -21.61 -13.61
N ARG A 11 -10.97 -21.54 -13.13
CA ARG A 11 -10.31 -20.26 -12.85
C ARG A 11 -9.50 -19.84 -14.05
N VAL A 12 -9.41 -18.53 -14.26
CA VAL A 12 -8.49 -17.94 -15.25
C VAL A 12 -7.06 -18.46 -15.06
N TRP A 13 -6.67 -18.73 -13.82
CA TRP A 13 -5.35 -19.23 -13.43
C TRP A 13 -5.12 -20.71 -13.75
N ASP A 14 -6.17 -21.45 -14.14
CA ASP A 14 -6.05 -22.85 -14.53
C ASP A 14 -5.73 -23.01 -16.05
N VAL A 15 -5.68 -21.88 -16.78
CA VAL A 15 -5.27 -21.80 -18.20
C VAL A 15 -3.80 -22.19 -18.33
N GLU A 16 -3.43 -22.85 -19.44
CA GLU A 16 -2.08 -23.37 -19.67
C GLU A 16 -0.99 -22.31 -19.46
N GLU A 17 0.02 -22.62 -18.65
CA GLU A 17 1.14 -21.75 -18.32
C GLU A 17 1.89 -21.22 -19.56
N ALA A 18 1.90 -22.00 -20.64
CA ALA A 18 2.50 -21.60 -21.91
C ALA A 18 1.85 -20.34 -22.51
N LEU A 19 0.53 -20.14 -22.32
CA LEU A 19 -0.17 -18.93 -22.81
C LEU A 19 0.30 -17.68 -22.07
N TRP A 20 0.51 -17.80 -20.76
CA TRP A 20 1.02 -16.71 -19.93
C TRP A 20 2.47 -16.36 -20.28
N LYS A 21 3.32 -17.36 -20.48
CA LYS A 21 4.76 -17.17 -20.78
C LYS A 21 5.08 -16.69 -22.19
N GLN A 22 4.14 -16.79 -23.13
CA GLN A 22 4.33 -16.35 -24.52
C GLN A 22 3.96 -14.88 -24.75
N GLY A 23 3.56 -14.14 -23.70
CA GLY A 23 3.10 -12.76 -23.85
C GLY A 23 1.79 -12.63 -24.62
N VAL A 24 0.99 -13.69 -24.66
CA VAL A 24 -0.31 -13.69 -25.33
C VAL A 24 -1.30 -12.93 -24.46
N SER A 25 -1.91 -11.87 -25.00
CA SER A 25 -2.97 -11.15 -24.32
C SER A 25 -4.23 -12.01 -24.25
N ILE A 26 -4.74 -12.22 -23.03
CA ILE A 26 -6.01 -12.91 -22.80
C ILE A 26 -7.08 -11.84 -22.57
N HIS A 27 -8.02 -11.71 -23.51
CA HIS A 27 -9.13 -10.79 -23.37
C HIS A 27 -10.29 -11.45 -22.60
N LEU A 28 -10.56 -10.95 -21.39
CA LEU A 28 -11.68 -11.39 -20.56
C LEU A 28 -12.74 -10.27 -20.50
N PRO A 29 -13.94 -10.47 -21.06
CA PRO A 29 -15.02 -9.48 -20.97
C PRO A 29 -15.68 -9.54 -19.58
N VAL A 30 -14.97 -9.06 -18.56
CA VAL A 30 -15.42 -9.08 -17.16
C VAL A 30 -15.58 -7.66 -16.63
N ASP A 31 -16.68 -7.43 -15.92
CA ASP A 31 -17.00 -6.11 -15.38
C ASP A 31 -17.49 -6.19 -13.92
N GLY A 32 -17.44 -5.05 -13.23
CA GLY A 32 -17.79 -4.92 -11.83
C GLY A 32 -17.05 -5.90 -10.92
N ALA A 33 -17.76 -6.44 -9.94
CA ALA A 33 -17.21 -7.33 -8.92
C ALA A 33 -16.64 -8.66 -9.46
N ALA A 34 -16.96 -9.05 -10.71
CA ALA A 34 -16.36 -10.22 -11.35
C ALA A 34 -14.83 -10.08 -11.51
N ARG A 35 -14.33 -8.84 -11.62
CA ARG A 35 -12.90 -8.54 -11.68
C ARG A 35 -12.15 -9.06 -10.45
N CYS A 36 -12.76 -9.03 -9.26
CA CYS A 36 -12.14 -9.53 -8.03
C CYS A 36 -11.87 -11.04 -8.11
N TRP A 37 -12.78 -11.82 -8.68
CA TRP A 37 -12.59 -13.26 -8.87
C TRP A 37 -11.47 -13.58 -9.85
N VAL A 38 -11.30 -12.74 -10.88
CA VAL A 38 -10.19 -12.86 -11.84
C VAL A 38 -8.88 -12.55 -11.13
N CYS A 39 -8.78 -11.47 -10.36
CA CYS A 39 -7.54 -11.09 -9.66
C CYS A 39 -7.14 -12.03 -8.53
N ARG A 40 -8.04 -12.91 -8.06
CA ARG A 40 -7.77 -13.86 -6.98
C ARG A 40 -6.92 -15.05 -7.45
N ALA A 41 -5.62 -14.81 -7.63
CA ALA A 41 -4.65 -15.83 -7.99
C ALA A 41 -4.47 -16.85 -6.86
N PRO A 42 -4.54 -18.17 -7.14
CA PRO A 42 -4.42 -19.20 -6.10
C PRO A 42 -3.00 -19.34 -5.54
N GLN A 43 -1.95 -18.87 -6.25
CA GLN A 43 -0.54 -19.09 -5.88
C GLN A 43 0.42 -17.92 -6.22
N GLY A 44 -0.06 -16.77 -6.70
CA GLY A 44 0.80 -15.69 -7.20
C GLY A 44 0.39 -14.29 -6.74
N SER A 45 1.33 -13.35 -6.80
CA SER A 45 1.06 -11.93 -6.60
C SER A 45 0.49 -11.33 -7.88
N VAL A 46 -0.53 -10.48 -7.75
CA VAL A 46 -1.21 -9.85 -8.89
C VAL A 46 -1.11 -8.34 -8.78
N VAL A 47 -0.78 -7.66 -9.88
CA VAL A 47 -0.90 -6.21 -10.03
C VAL A 47 -2.09 -5.94 -10.94
N ALA A 48 -3.18 -5.45 -10.35
CA ALA A 48 -4.41 -5.08 -11.03
C ALA A 48 -4.38 -3.58 -11.36
N VAL A 49 -4.23 -3.24 -12.64
CA VAL A 49 -4.11 -1.85 -13.10
C VAL A 49 -5.43 -1.39 -13.68
N PHE A 50 -5.92 -0.25 -13.19
CA PHE A 50 -7.17 0.37 -13.62
C PHE A 50 -6.92 1.71 -14.33
N PRO A 51 -7.86 2.17 -15.18
CA PRO A 51 -7.71 3.42 -15.90
C PRO A 51 -7.65 4.65 -14.99
N ASP A 52 -8.36 4.59 -13.87
CA ASP A 52 -8.58 5.73 -12.97
C ASP A 52 -8.82 5.28 -11.52
N ALA A 53 -8.64 6.23 -10.60
CA ALA A 53 -8.81 6.01 -9.16
C ALA A 53 -10.25 5.62 -8.76
N LYS A 54 -11.26 5.98 -9.56
CA LYS A 54 -12.67 5.64 -9.27
C LYS A 54 -12.91 4.15 -9.51
N GLN A 55 -12.43 3.60 -10.61
CA GLN A 55 -12.51 2.17 -10.90
C GLN A 55 -11.66 1.35 -9.92
N ALA A 56 -10.44 1.80 -9.62
CA ALA A 56 -9.59 1.19 -8.60
C ALA A 56 -10.29 1.17 -7.22
N GLY A 57 -10.90 2.29 -6.81
CA GLY A 57 -11.65 2.40 -5.56
C GLY A 57 -12.88 1.49 -5.51
N THR A 58 -13.60 1.36 -6.62
CA THR A 58 -14.75 0.44 -6.73
C THR A 58 -14.29 -1.01 -6.56
N PHE A 59 -13.23 -1.41 -7.25
CA PHE A 59 -12.63 -2.74 -7.09
C PHE A 59 -12.17 -3.01 -5.65
N LEU A 60 -11.54 -2.04 -4.99
CA LEU A 60 -11.11 -2.18 -3.59
C LEU A 60 -12.30 -2.38 -2.64
N ALA A 61 -13.40 -1.66 -2.87
CA ALA A 61 -14.62 -1.84 -2.08
C ALA A 61 -15.21 -3.24 -2.29
N ASP A 62 -15.30 -3.69 -3.54
CA ASP A 62 -15.79 -5.03 -3.89
C ASP A 62 -14.87 -6.13 -3.32
N TRP A 63 -13.55 -5.97 -3.41
CA TRP A 63 -12.58 -6.91 -2.84
C TRP A 63 -12.76 -7.06 -1.34
N LYS A 64 -12.84 -5.94 -0.60
CA LYS A 64 -13.06 -5.95 0.85
C LYS A 64 -14.40 -6.58 1.23
N ALA A 65 -15.43 -6.43 0.40
CA ALA A 65 -16.73 -7.04 0.65
C ALA A 65 -16.76 -8.55 0.37
N LEU A 66 -16.06 -9.01 -0.67
CA LEU A 66 -16.06 -10.40 -1.11
C LEU A 66 -15.00 -11.25 -0.40
N PHE A 67 -13.82 -10.69 -0.14
CA PHE A 67 -12.63 -11.36 0.39
C PHE A 67 -12.02 -10.56 1.55
N PRO A 68 -12.75 -10.35 2.66
CA PRO A 68 -12.31 -9.49 3.76
C PRO A 68 -10.99 -9.93 4.42
N GLU A 69 -10.69 -11.22 4.37
CA GLU A 69 -9.49 -11.82 4.97
C GLU A 69 -8.30 -11.90 4.00
N GLU A 70 -8.47 -11.51 2.72
CA GLU A 70 -7.39 -11.59 1.73
C GLU A 70 -6.68 -10.26 1.54
N PRO A 71 -5.32 -10.25 1.55
CA PRO A 71 -4.55 -9.03 1.48
C PRO A 71 -4.76 -8.32 0.14
N VAL A 72 -5.01 -7.01 0.23
CA VAL A 72 -5.10 -6.12 -0.93
C VAL A 72 -4.40 -4.80 -0.63
N GLY A 73 -3.41 -4.45 -1.46
CA GLY A 73 -2.73 -3.17 -1.44
C GLY A 73 -3.35 -2.18 -2.43
N TYR A 74 -3.19 -0.88 -2.18
CA TYR A 74 -3.56 0.17 -3.13
C TYR A 74 -2.41 1.17 -3.30
N LEU A 75 -1.79 1.15 -4.48
CA LEU A 75 -0.76 2.10 -4.86
C LEU A 75 -1.42 3.38 -5.40
N GLN A 76 -1.73 4.30 -4.47
CA GLN A 76 -2.41 5.56 -4.78
C GLN A 76 -1.58 6.50 -5.66
N GLU A 77 -2.23 7.20 -6.60
CA GLU A 77 -1.63 8.31 -7.33
C GLU A 77 -1.16 9.44 -6.40
N ILE A 78 -0.11 10.15 -6.81
CA ILE A 78 0.27 11.40 -6.15
C ILE A 78 -0.63 12.51 -6.70
N PRO A 79 -1.32 13.28 -5.85
CA PRO A 79 -2.09 14.42 -6.32
C PRO A 79 -1.19 15.39 -7.08
N LEU A 80 -1.57 15.72 -8.31
CA LEU A 80 -0.84 16.62 -9.20
C LEU A 80 -1.06 18.09 -8.80
N THR A 81 -0.67 18.39 -7.57
CA THR A 81 -0.64 19.73 -6.98
C THR A 81 0.76 19.99 -6.43
N PRO A 82 1.19 21.26 -6.27
CA PRO A 82 2.50 21.58 -5.70
C PRO A 82 2.72 20.91 -4.33
N GLN A 83 1.69 20.85 -3.49
CA GLN A 83 1.74 20.18 -2.20
C GLN A 83 1.84 18.66 -2.33
N GLY A 84 1.16 18.05 -3.30
CA GLY A 84 1.19 16.61 -3.52
C GLY A 84 2.57 16.14 -4.01
N ILE A 85 3.12 16.82 -5.01
CA ILE A 85 4.44 16.48 -5.59
C ILE A 85 5.58 16.68 -4.57
N SER A 86 5.50 17.70 -3.72
CA SER A 86 6.49 17.94 -2.67
C SER A 86 6.33 17.05 -1.43
N ASN A 87 5.27 16.24 -1.36
CA ASN A 87 4.98 15.41 -0.19
C ASN A 87 5.86 14.15 -0.15
N LYS A 88 7.01 14.26 0.53
CA LYS A 88 7.93 13.12 0.75
C LYS A 88 7.29 11.96 1.52
N ALA A 89 6.39 12.25 2.46
CA ALA A 89 5.69 11.22 3.22
C ALA A 89 4.87 10.31 2.30
N LEU A 90 4.31 10.86 1.23
CA LEU A 90 3.54 10.12 0.24
C LEU A 90 4.42 9.18 -0.60
N ALA A 91 5.64 9.60 -0.96
CA ALA A 91 6.58 8.73 -1.67
C ALA A 91 7.00 7.54 -0.80
N VAL A 92 7.25 7.77 0.50
CA VAL A 92 7.54 6.69 1.47
C VAL A 92 6.32 5.80 1.69
N GLN A 93 5.13 6.37 1.84
CA GLN A 93 3.88 5.61 1.92
C GLN A 93 3.71 4.60 0.78
N ARG A 94 3.99 5.08 -0.44
CA ARG A 94 3.89 4.27 -1.65
C ARG A 94 4.94 3.15 -1.65
N GLY A 95 6.16 3.43 -1.21
CA GLY A 95 7.20 2.41 -1.03
C GLY A 95 6.82 1.36 0.01
N GLU A 96 6.29 1.76 1.18
CA GLU A 96 5.86 0.81 2.22
C GLU A 96 4.67 -0.04 1.77
N THR A 97 3.75 0.53 0.99
CA THR A 97 2.66 -0.24 0.36
C THR A 97 3.20 -1.35 -0.53
N LEU A 98 4.25 -1.06 -1.32
CA LEU A 98 4.90 -2.03 -2.18
C LEU A 98 5.69 -3.07 -1.38
N SER A 99 6.43 -2.66 -0.34
CA SER A 99 7.15 -3.57 0.56
C SER A 99 6.19 -4.57 1.20
N ARG A 100 5.08 -4.08 1.78
CA ARG A 100 4.06 -4.94 2.41
C ARG A 100 3.44 -5.90 1.41
N TRP A 101 3.00 -5.42 0.25
CA TRP A 101 2.44 -6.30 -0.78
C TRP A 101 3.44 -7.36 -1.24
N ARG A 102 4.74 -7.03 -1.30
CA ARG A 102 5.78 -8.03 -1.59
C ARG A 102 5.93 -9.07 -0.49
N GLU A 103 5.82 -8.68 0.77
CA GLU A 103 5.93 -9.58 1.92
C GLU A 103 4.69 -10.45 2.13
N GLU A 104 3.50 -9.90 1.93
CA GLU A 104 2.21 -10.57 2.16
C GLU A 104 1.70 -11.28 0.90
N GLY A 105 1.99 -10.75 -0.28
CA GLY A 105 1.43 -11.19 -1.56
C GLY A 105 0.01 -10.68 -1.78
N GLY A 106 -0.75 -11.40 -2.60
CA GLY A 106 -2.12 -11.02 -2.94
C GLY A 106 -2.18 -9.98 -4.05
N VAL A 107 -3.17 -9.08 -3.98
CA VAL A 107 -3.47 -8.14 -5.06
C VAL A 107 -2.97 -6.74 -4.73
N LEU A 108 -2.16 -6.15 -5.61
CA LEU A 108 -1.85 -4.74 -5.61
C LEU A 108 -2.74 -4.04 -6.64
N VAL A 109 -3.58 -3.14 -6.18
CA VAL A 109 -4.40 -2.28 -7.04
C VAL A 109 -3.62 -1.02 -7.37
N ALA A 110 -3.55 -0.65 -8.64
CA ALA A 110 -2.87 0.55 -9.09
C ALA A 110 -3.60 1.19 -10.28
N THR A 111 -3.15 2.37 -10.68
CA THR A 111 -3.50 3.02 -11.95
C THR A 111 -2.24 3.30 -12.75
N GLY A 112 -2.38 3.77 -13.99
CA GLY A 112 -1.25 4.22 -14.80
C GLY A 112 -0.39 5.27 -14.07
N GLY A 113 -1.02 6.36 -13.59
CA GLY A 113 -0.33 7.39 -12.79
C GLY A 113 0.22 6.85 -11.46
N GLY A 114 -0.49 5.91 -10.84
CA GLY A 114 -0.07 5.26 -9.60
C GLY A 114 1.24 4.48 -9.77
N LEU A 115 1.49 3.88 -10.94
CA LEU A 115 2.74 3.19 -11.26
C LEU A 115 3.87 4.14 -11.65
N LEU A 116 3.57 5.31 -12.20
CA LEU A 116 4.57 6.31 -12.64
C LEU A 116 5.07 7.21 -11.51
N GLY A 117 4.28 7.41 -10.45
CA GLY A 117 4.66 8.28 -9.34
C GLY A 117 5.92 7.80 -8.60
N PRO A 118 6.73 8.70 -8.04
CA PRO A 118 7.92 8.33 -7.26
C PRO A 118 7.56 7.47 -6.05
N VAL A 119 8.49 6.59 -5.68
CA VAL A 119 8.44 5.79 -4.45
C VAL A 119 9.78 5.87 -3.73
N ALA A 120 9.75 5.76 -2.41
CA ALA A 120 10.94 5.80 -1.59
C ALA A 120 10.84 4.74 -0.50
N ARG A 121 11.99 4.20 -0.08
CA ARG A 121 12.06 3.37 1.12
C ARG A 121 12.43 4.25 2.32
N GLY A 122 11.74 4.04 3.44
CA GLY A 122 12.09 4.69 4.70
C GLY A 122 13.50 4.30 5.16
N GLY A 123 14.20 5.21 5.82
CA GLY A 123 15.59 5.01 6.26
C GLY A 123 15.82 4.16 7.49
N GLY A 124 14.73 3.87 8.18
CA GLY A 124 14.76 3.25 9.48
C GLY A 124 13.36 3.30 10.06
N GLU A 125 13.18 2.52 11.10
CA GLU A 125 11.93 2.41 11.83
C GLU A 125 12.22 2.33 13.32
N ILE A 126 11.20 2.63 14.10
CA ILE A 126 11.20 2.40 15.55
C ILE A 126 10.02 1.49 15.89
N LEU A 127 10.30 0.43 16.64
CA LEU A 127 9.27 -0.45 17.20
C LEU A 127 8.86 0.07 18.58
N LEU A 128 7.57 0.36 18.73
CA LEU A 128 6.95 0.75 19.98
C LEU A 128 5.96 -0.34 20.41
N GLU A 129 6.08 -0.81 21.65
CA GLU A 129 5.27 -1.87 22.23
C GLU A 129 4.64 -1.38 23.53
N VAL A 130 3.39 -1.79 23.78
CA VAL A 130 2.69 -1.50 25.03
C VAL A 130 3.47 -2.11 26.22
N GLU A 131 3.37 -1.49 27.40
CA GLU A 131 4.09 -1.83 28.64
C GLU A 131 5.61 -1.60 28.60
N LYS A 132 6.14 -0.94 27.57
CA LYS A 132 7.56 -0.53 27.52
C LYS A 132 7.76 0.96 27.80
N GLU A 133 8.94 1.29 28.29
CA GLU A 133 9.36 2.67 28.57
C GLU A 133 10.06 3.32 27.37
N TYR A 134 9.68 4.55 27.05
CA TYR A 134 10.25 5.35 25.97
C TYR A 134 10.45 6.80 26.43
N GLU A 135 11.66 7.33 26.26
CA GLU A 135 11.93 8.75 26.51
C GLU A 135 11.22 9.59 25.45
N ARG A 136 10.16 10.30 25.88
CA ARG A 136 9.25 10.96 24.94
C ARG A 136 9.92 12.06 24.15
N ASN A 137 10.90 12.80 24.69
CA ASN A 137 11.55 13.85 23.90
C ASN A 137 12.42 13.25 22.78
N ALA A 138 13.18 12.19 23.06
CA ALA A 138 13.88 11.44 22.01
C ALA A 138 12.94 10.92 20.92
N LEU A 139 11.74 10.45 21.28
CA LEU A 139 10.74 10.03 20.30
C LEU A 139 10.28 11.19 19.41
N LEU A 140 9.99 12.36 20.00
CA LEU A 140 9.59 13.56 19.24
C LEU A 140 10.73 14.06 18.35
N ASP A 141 11.96 14.08 18.87
CA ASP A 141 13.14 14.48 18.13
C ASP A 141 13.35 13.53 16.95
N TRP A 142 13.21 12.22 17.16
CA TRP A 142 13.30 11.23 16.09
C TRP A 142 12.23 11.46 15.02
N LEU A 143 10.98 11.77 15.39
CA LEU A 143 9.91 12.07 14.43
C LEU A 143 10.27 13.28 13.56
N VAL A 144 10.76 14.37 14.17
CA VAL A 144 11.17 15.58 13.44
C VAL A 144 12.33 15.29 12.49
N HIS A 145 13.38 14.60 12.95
CA HIS A 145 14.54 14.22 12.12
C HIS A 145 14.16 13.20 11.03
N SER A 146 13.10 12.42 11.26
CA SER A 146 12.51 11.50 10.31
C SER A 146 11.55 12.17 9.33
N GLY A 147 11.43 13.49 9.31
CA GLY A 147 10.64 14.23 8.34
C GLY A 147 9.16 14.35 8.66
N TYR A 148 8.72 13.94 9.86
CA TYR A 148 7.35 14.21 10.32
C TYR A 148 7.19 15.69 10.67
N VAL A 149 6.00 16.21 10.38
CA VAL A 149 5.65 17.61 10.64
C VAL A 149 4.75 17.69 11.86
N ARG A 150 5.15 18.50 12.85
CA ARG A 150 4.31 18.79 14.00
C ARG A 150 3.11 19.62 13.55
N SER A 151 1.91 19.19 13.90
CA SER A 151 0.66 19.87 13.58
C SER A 151 -0.17 20.10 14.84
N ASP A 152 -1.20 20.93 14.75
CA ASP A 152 -2.17 21.07 15.84
C ASP A 152 -3.09 19.86 15.91
N LEU A 153 -3.37 19.20 14.79
CA LEU A 153 -4.23 18.01 14.69
C LEU A 153 -3.70 17.07 13.62
N VAL A 154 -3.70 15.78 13.91
CA VAL A 154 -3.31 14.76 12.93
C VAL A 154 -4.48 14.45 12.00
N TRP A 155 -4.30 14.79 10.72
CA TRP A 155 -5.29 14.58 9.66
C TRP A 155 -4.73 13.81 8.47
N ALA A 156 -3.46 14.03 8.14
CA ALA A 156 -2.79 13.46 6.97
C ALA A 156 -1.52 12.69 7.38
N PRO A 157 -1.09 11.70 6.57
CA PRO A 157 0.17 11.00 6.78
C PRO A 157 1.37 11.96 6.91
N GLY A 158 2.31 11.58 7.76
CA GLY A 158 3.50 12.38 8.08
C GLY A 158 3.27 13.50 9.09
N GLN A 159 2.10 13.57 9.71
CA GLN A 159 1.82 14.51 10.79
C GLN A 159 1.91 13.85 12.16
N PHE A 160 2.28 14.63 13.16
CA PHE A 160 2.18 14.23 14.58
C PHE A 160 1.81 15.40 15.48
N VAL A 161 1.26 15.11 16.66
CA VAL A 161 1.05 16.08 17.73
C VAL A 161 1.21 15.39 19.09
N LEU A 162 1.87 16.08 20.03
CA LEU A 162 1.91 15.69 21.44
C LEU A 162 1.02 16.62 22.26
N ARG A 163 0.10 16.04 23.02
CA ARG A 163 -0.80 16.74 23.96
C ARG A 163 -0.74 16.07 25.32
N GLY A 164 0.08 16.62 26.22
CA GLY A 164 0.34 16.00 27.53
C GLY A 164 1.00 14.64 27.36
N TYR A 165 0.28 13.58 27.73
CA TYR A 165 0.75 12.19 27.62
C TYR A 165 0.22 11.46 26.37
N ILE A 166 -0.40 12.17 25.44
CA ILE A 166 -0.97 11.58 24.23
C ILE A 166 -0.18 12.04 23.02
N LEU A 167 0.47 11.10 22.34
CA LEU A 167 1.10 11.30 21.05
C LEU A 167 0.18 10.75 19.96
N ASP A 168 -0.34 11.62 19.12
CA ASP A 168 -0.96 11.21 17.86
C ASP A 168 0.09 11.30 16.77
N VAL A 169 0.21 10.26 15.94
CA VAL A 169 1.13 10.21 14.80
C VAL A 169 0.44 9.48 13.65
N TYR A 170 0.61 9.97 12.44
CA TYR A 170 0.11 9.30 11.25
C TYR A 170 1.28 8.80 10.41
N ASP A 171 1.72 7.59 10.74
CA ASP A 171 2.65 6.86 9.91
C ASP A 171 1.97 6.42 8.60
N PRO A 172 2.56 6.70 7.43
CA PRO A 172 1.90 6.42 6.15
C PRO A 172 1.69 4.92 5.85
N ALA A 173 2.43 4.02 6.49
CA ALA A 173 2.23 2.59 6.35
C ALA A 173 0.89 2.13 6.96
N TYR A 174 0.22 2.94 7.79
CA TYR A 174 -1.05 2.59 8.41
C TYR A 174 -2.24 3.19 7.67
N ALA A 175 -3.38 2.49 7.74
CA ALA A 175 -4.64 2.98 7.17
C ALA A 175 -5.28 4.12 7.97
N TYR A 176 -4.91 4.25 9.25
CA TYR A 176 -5.44 5.22 10.19
C TYR A 176 -4.30 5.78 11.04
N PRO A 177 -4.36 7.06 11.46
CA PRO A 177 -3.51 7.60 12.52
C PRO A 177 -3.50 6.73 13.77
N LEU A 178 -2.39 6.78 14.49
CA LEU A 178 -2.15 6.05 15.73
C LEU A 178 -2.10 7.05 16.89
N ARG A 179 -2.78 6.71 17.98
CA ARG A 179 -2.76 7.40 19.26
C ARG A 179 -2.03 6.53 20.26
N LEU A 180 -0.94 7.06 20.80
CA LEU A 180 -0.13 6.47 21.85
C LEU A 180 -0.42 7.21 23.15
N GLU A 181 -0.98 6.50 24.12
CA GLU A 181 -1.26 7.04 25.46
C GLU A 181 -0.16 6.58 26.41
N PHE A 182 0.53 7.53 27.03
CA PHE A 182 1.61 7.29 27.98
C PHE A 182 1.15 7.50 29.43
N TYR A 183 1.78 6.80 30.35
CA TYR A 183 1.81 7.14 31.77
C TYR A 183 3.26 7.31 32.19
N ASP A 184 3.63 8.54 32.52
CA ASP A 184 5.04 8.96 32.62
C ASP A 184 5.78 8.66 31.31
N ASP A 185 6.77 7.76 31.32
CA ASP A 185 7.48 7.28 30.13
C ASP A 185 7.02 5.89 29.66
N THR A 186 6.05 5.27 30.33
CA THR A 186 5.50 3.97 29.93
C THR A 186 4.41 4.14 28.87
N LEU A 187 4.48 3.37 27.78
CA LEU A 187 3.43 3.31 26.76
C LEU A 187 2.30 2.39 27.23
N GLU A 188 1.17 2.96 27.63
CA GLU A 188 0.03 2.23 28.21
C GLU A 188 -0.91 1.67 27.15
N SER A 189 -1.12 2.39 26.05
CA SER A 189 -1.97 1.88 24.97
C SER A 189 -1.67 2.49 23.62
N ILE A 190 -1.89 1.68 22.58
CA ILE A 190 -1.85 2.09 21.19
C ILE A 190 -3.23 1.88 20.58
N ARG A 191 -3.78 2.93 19.96
CA ARG A 191 -5.08 2.86 19.27
C ARG A 191 -4.99 3.52 17.90
N SER A 192 -5.52 2.85 16.87
CA SER A 192 -5.82 3.54 15.62
C SER A 192 -7.07 4.41 15.79
N PHE A 193 -7.16 5.54 15.09
CA PHE A 193 -8.33 6.43 15.15
C PHE A 193 -8.69 7.02 13.79
N SER A 194 -9.97 7.33 13.59
CA SER A 194 -10.43 8.01 12.37
C SER A 194 -9.99 9.48 12.39
N PRO A 195 -9.26 9.97 11.36
CA PRO A 195 -8.85 11.37 11.32
C PRO A 195 -10.06 12.32 11.25
N ARG A 196 -11.17 11.86 10.65
CA ARG A 196 -12.41 12.65 10.49
C ARG A 196 -13.17 12.82 11.80
N THR A 197 -13.34 11.74 12.56
CA THR A 197 -14.19 11.75 13.76
C THR A 197 -13.39 11.81 15.06
N GLN A 198 -12.07 11.63 15.00
CA GLN A 198 -11.16 11.56 16.16
C GLN A 198 -11.55 10.48 17.17
N LYS A 199 -12.20 9.40 16.68
CA LYS A 199 -12.64 8.26 17.49
C LYS A 199 -11.78 7.04 17.19
N SER A 200 -11.49 6.26 18.22
CA SER A 200 -10.74 5.01 18.10
C SER A 200 -11.46 4.02 17.17
N VAL A 201 -10.65 3.26 16.43
CA VAL A 201 -11.09 2.25 15.46
C VAL A 201 -10.68 0.86 15.95
N ALA A 202 -9.40 0.66 16.29
CA ALA A 202 -8.87 -0.60 16.81
C ALA A 202 -7.73 -0.38 17.81
N MET A 203 -7.46 -1.37 18.67
CA MET A 203 -6.30 -1.40 19.56
C MET A 203 -5.16 -2.23 18.94
N LEU A 204 -3.92 -1.88 19.30
CA LEU A 204 -2.72 -2.58 18.87
C LEU A 204 -1.82 -2.83 20.09
N ASP A 205 -1.10 -3.96 20.09
CA ASP A 205 -0.11 -4.28 21.13
C ASP A 205 1.28 -3.71 20.81
N ALA A 206 1.55 -3.49 19.52
CA ALA A 206 2.80 -2.95 19.01
C ALA A 206 2.58 -2.18 17.70
N LEU A 207 3.51 -1.28 17.37
CA LEU A 207 3.54 -0.56 16.10
C LEU A 207 4.99 -0.24 15.69
N HIS A 208 5.23 -0.22 14.39
CA HIS A 208 6.42 0.36 13.78
C HIS A 208 6.13 1.80 13.31
N ILE A 209 7.00 2.77 13.62
CA ILE A 209 7.00 4.08 12.96
C ILE A 209 8.20 4.13 12.00
N HIS A 210 7.93 4.35 10.71
CA HIS A 210 8.87 4.43 9.62
C HIS A 210 9.32 5.86 9.41
N SER A 211 10.60 6.03 9.11
CA SER A 211 11.18 7.31 8.79
C SER A 211 10.72 7.80 7.41
N LEU A 212 10.29 9.06 7.32
CA LEU A 212 9.92 9.72 6.07
C LEU A 212 11.12 10.37 5.38
N SER A 213 12.26 10.38 6.06
CA SER A 213 13.53 10.79 5.48
C SER A 213 13.92 9.78 4.40
N ILE A 214 13.90 10.25 3.16
CA ILE A 214 14.22 9.46 1.97
C ILE A 214 15.64 8.97 2.11
N THR A 215 15.79 7.65 2.19
CA THR A 215 17.12 7.03 2.37
C THR A 215 17.58 6.35 1.09
N ARG A 216 16.63 5.98 0.22
CA ARG A 216 16.90 5.58 -1.15
C ARG A 216 15.68 5.85 -2.02
N GLU A 217 15.86 6.61 -3.09
CA GLU A 217 14.89 6.62 -4.19
C GLU A 217 14.79 5.21 -4.75
N ALA A 218 13.56 4.75 -4.99
CA ALA A 218 13.30 3.45 -5.58
C ALA A 218 12.39 3.61 -6.79
N SER A 219 12.50 2.68 -7.73
CA SER A 219 11.53 2.54 -8.81
C SER A 219 10.43 1.58 -8.39
N VAL A 220 9.20 1.84 -8.82
CA VAL A 220 8.11 0.85 -8.71
C VAL A 220 8.49 -0.46 -9.42
N LEU A 221 9.36 -0.44 -10.43
CA LEU A 221 9.85 -1.66 -11.10
C LEU A 221 10.80 -2.49 -10.22
N ASP A 222 11.56 -1.86 -9.32
CA ASP A 222 12.40 -2.59 -8.37
C ASP A 222 11.49 -3.50 -7.53
N PHE A 223 10.37 -2.91 -7.06
CA PHE A 223 9.05 -3.46 -6.68
C PHE A 223 8.61 -4.82 -7.25
N PHE A 224 8.92 -5.07 -8.50
CA PHE A 224 8.38 -6.23 -9.22
C PHE A 224 9.45 -7.26 -9.56
N THR A 225 10.72 -6.86 -9.51
CA THR A 225 11.85 -7.67 -10.01
C THR A 225 12.74 -8.23 -8.89
N GLU A 226 12.90 -7.53 -7.76
CA GLU A 226 13.64 -8.08 -6.62
C GLU A 226 12.97 -9.35 -6.04
N ALA A 227 13.79 -10.29 -5.55
CA ALA A 227 13.31 -11.53 -4.94
C ALA A 227 12.52 -11.25 -3.65
N ARG A 228 11.40 -11.96 -3.45
CA ARG A 228 10.61 -11.87 -2.21
C ARG A 228 11.44 -12.34 -1.01
N PRO A 229 11.56 -11.54 0.07
CA PRO A 229 12.28 -11.96 1.28
C PRO A 229 11.72 -13.28 1.81
N GLY A 230 12.57 -14.29 2.02
CA GLY A 230 12.19 -15.59 2.59
C GLY A 230 11.45 -16.55 1.64
N ALA A 231 11.25 -16.21 0.36
CA ALA A 231 10.66 -17.13 -0.60
C ALA A 231 11.66 -18.20 -1.06
N SER A 232 11.26 -19.47 -1.05
CA SER A 232 11.97 -20.52 -1.81
C SER A 232 11.98 -20.16 -3.29
N THR A 233 13.01 -20.61 -4.02
CA THR A 233 13.22 -20.35 -5.46
C THR A 233 12.04 -20.73 -6.36
N GLU A 234 11.09 -21.53 -5.88
CA GLU A 234 9.89 -21.96 -6.61
C GLU A 234 8.65 -21.08 -6.36
N SER A 235 8.68 -20.22 -5.34
CA SER A 235 7.55 -19.38 -4.89
C SER A 235 7.74 -17.87 -5.13
N ALA A 236 8.87 -17.46 -5.69
CA ALA A 236 9.22 -16.08 -6.01
C ALA A 236 8.98 -15.75 -7.49
N GLY A 237 7.82 -16.17 -8.03
CA GLY A 237 7.45 -15.83 -9.40
C GLY A 237 7.22 -14.32 -9.57
N GLU A 238 7.55 -13.78 -10.73
CA GLU A 238 7.19 -12.42 -11.13
C GLU A 238 5.68 -12.20 -10.95
N PRO A 239 5.23 -11.00 -10.56
CA PRO A 239 3.81 -10.74 -10.39
C PRO A 239 3.07 -10.78 -11.74
N PHE A 240 1.82 -11.27 -11.71
CA PHE A 240 0.94 -11.21 -12.88
C PHE A 240 0.34 -9.80 -13.01
N PHE A 241 0.48 -9.19 -14.18
CA PHE A 241 -0.16 -7.92 -14.49
C PHE A 241 -1.52 -8.15 -15.17
N LEU A 242 -2.58 -7.64 -14.56
CA LEU A 242 -3.93 -7.62 -15.13
C LEU A 242 -4.31 -6.17 -15.44
N LEU A 243 -4.42 -5.86 -16.73
CA LEU A 243 -4.73 -4.52 -17.22
C LEU A 243 -6.22 -4.42 -17.57
N PHE A 244 -6.98 -3.62 -16.82
CA PHE A 244 -8.39 -3.36 -17.11
C PHE A 244 -8.52 -2.13 -18.02
N GLU A 245 -9.00 -2.34 -19.25
CA GLU A 245 -9.08 -1.31 -20.30
C GLU A 245 -7.71 -0.70 -20.67
N PRO A 246 -6.77 -1.49 -21.24
CA PRO A 246 -5.37 -1.09 -21.45
C PRO A 246 -5.18 0.24 -22.18
N VAL A 247 -5.98 0.51 -23.21
CA VAL A 247 -5.90 1.77 -23.98
C VAL A 247 -6.20 2.98 -23.10
N LYS A 248 -7.16 2.87 -22.16
CA LYS A 248 -7.48 3.98 -21.25
C LYS A 248 -6.41 4.15 -20.17
N ILE A 249 -5.79 3.05 -19.72
CA ILE A 249 -4.64 3.08 -18.80
C ILE A 249 -3.48 3.83 -19.45
N GLU A 250 -3.17 3.54 -20.71
CA GLU A 250 -2.11 4.22 -21.46
C GLU A 250 -2.39 5.72 -21.56
N SER A 251 -3.59 6.11 -22.01
CA SER A 251 -3.97 7.53 -22.09
C SER A 251 -3.93 8.24 -20.74
N SER A 252 -4.34 7.59 -19.64
CA SER A 252 -4.29 8.21 -18.30
C SER A 252 -2.87 8.33 -17.76
N ALA A 253 -2.00 7.36 -18.06
CA ALA A 253 -0.58 7.40 -17.72
C ALA A 253 0.15 8.54 -18.45
N GLU A 254 -0.06 8.68 -19.76
CA GLU A 254 0.51 9.77 -20.56
C GLU A 254 0.05 11.14 -20.04
N THR A 255 -1.24 11.28 -19.75
CA THR A 255 -1.80 12.52 -19.20
C THR A 255 -1.18 12.85 -17.84
N TYR A 256 -1.04 11.85 -16.97
CA TYR A 256 -0.41 12.01 -15.66
C TYR A 256 1.05 12.45 -15.79
N GLU A 257 1.82 11.85 -16.69
CA GLU A 257 3.23 12.20 -16.92
C GLU A 257 3.40 13.64 -17.42
N LEU A 258 2.53 14.08 -18.34
CA LEU A 258 2.55 15.46 -18.86
C LEU A 258 2.26 16.46 -17.74
N LEU A 259 1.18 16.25 -16.98
CA LEU A 259 0.81 17.13 -15.88
C LEU A 259 1.86 17.13 -14.76
N TRP A 260 2.49 15.98 -14.49
CA TRP A 260 3.60 15.90 -13.54
C TRP A 260 4.74 16.84 -13.94
N LYS A 261 5.14 16.83 -15.21
CA LYS A 261 6.20 17.70 -15.73
C LYS A 261 5.84 19.18 -15.62
N GLU A 262 4.57 19.54 -15.80
CA GLU A 262 4.10 20.93 -15.68
C GLU A 262 4.08 21.42 -14.23
N VAL A 263 3.74 20.57 -13.26
CA VAL A 263 3.65 20.97 -11.84
C VAL A 263 5.00 20.86 -11.13
N ALA A 264 5.89 19.99 -11.60
CA ALA A 264 7.23 19.78 -11.03
C ALA A 264 8.31 20.72 -11.59
N SER A 265 8.02 21.47 -12.67
CA SER A 265 8.91 22.49 -13.25
C SER A 265 8.90 23.79 -12.45
#